data_AF-A0A3P6SHZ3-F1
#
_entry.id   AF-A0A3P6SHZ3-F1
#
_cell.length_a   1.000
_cell.length_b   1.000
_cell.length_c   1.000
_cell.angle_alpha   90.00
_cell.angle_beta   90.00
_cell.angle_gamma   90.00
#
_symmetry.space_group_name_H-M   'P 1'
#
loop_
_entity.id
_entity.type
_entity.pdbx_description
1 polymer ?
#
loop_
_entity_poly.entity_id
_entity_poly.type
_entity_poly.pdbx_seq_one_letter_code
_entity_poly.pdbx_strand_id
1 'polypeptide(L)'
;MRLAKYELAETLSAFEYLNHDALRVVQRELKLDLPITLPNDDSLCSKRKAHAVLVEASSINEGYAAKLMNAFTAKAKNTDLCHTGVISANLRQTEKLWELRKNVIDACKQTGPFYKFDLQVPAKQLPELVRLLESICSGERASRNPSIRRLPDSDNMTRLRDLVIFGQLSSVRKAIRFTHCGLKASSMDSRQRIIPTCVVRIESILAKWLAMGRCGKFLGFCRNSEGTETRGIHRLDIDEYGLQSNAARELQLALKKAWDPKGIMNPYKTWPFISN
;
A
#
# COMPACT_ATOMS: atom_id res chain seq x y z
N MET A 1 -8.31 -11.16 11.49
CA MET A 1 -8.11 -10.13 12.53
C MET A 1 -8.98 -10.33 13.77
N ARG A 2 -10.33 -10.40 13.69
CA ARG A 2 -11.17 -10.60 14.88
C ARG A 2 -10.78 -11.86 15.67
N LEU A 3 -10.61 -12.98 14.96
CA LEU A 3 -10.14 -14.23 15.54
C LEU A 3 -8.76 -14.06 16.22
N ALA A 4 -7.79 -13.41 15.58
CA ALA A 4 -6.48 -13.18 16.18
C ALA A 4 -6.56 -12.33 17.46
N LYS A 5 -7.40 -11.28 17.49
CA LYS A 5 -7.61 -10.47 18.70
C LYS A 5 -8.23 -11.27 19.84
N TYR A 6 -9.09 -12.24 19.51
CA TYR A 6 -9.76 -13.08 20.50
C TYR A 6 -8.83 -14.19 21.03
N GLU A 7 -8.10 -14.86 20.14
CA GLU A 7 -7.25 -16.01 20.51
C GLU A 7 -5.88 -15.61 21.06
N LEU A 8 -5.28 -14.54 20.54
CA LEU A 8 -3.94 -14.10 20.93
C LEU A 8 -3.99 -12.98 21.98
N ALA A 9 -5.12 -12.27 22.08
CA ALA A 9 -5.38 -11.22 23.07
C ALA A 9 -4.18 -10.27 23.28
N GLU A 10 -3.66 -10.15 24.50
CA GLU A 10 -2.54 -9.30 24.87
C GLU A 10 -1.20 -9.69 24.22
N THR A 11 -1.07 -10.94 23.77
CA THR A 11 0.16 -11.41 23.13
C THR A 11 0.28 -10.94 21.69
N LEU A 12 -0.80 -10.50 21.04
CA LEU A 12 -0.77 -10.05 19.64
C LEU A 12 0.09 -8.79 19.48
N SER A 13 1.30 -8.94 18.92
CA SER A 13 2.24 -7.84 18.69
C SER A 13 2.15 -7.27 17.28
N ALA A 14 1.87 -8.10 16.26
CA ALA A 14 1.79 -7.67 14.87
C ALA A 14 0.69 -8.39 14.07
N PHE A 15 0.09 -7.68 13.12
CA PHE A 15 -0.84 -8.23 12.14
C PHE A 15 -0.67 -7.47 10.81
N GLU A 16 0.21 -7.97 9.96
CA GLU A 16 0.54 -7.38 8.65
C GLU A 16 -0.23 -8.08 7.54
N TYR A 17 -0.56 -7.34 6.49
CA TYR A 17 -1.20 -7.84 5.28
C TYR A 17 -0.27 -7.68 4.08
N LEU A 18 -0.27 -8.65 3.18
CA LEU A 18 0.39 -8.61 1.88
C LEU A 18 -0.56 -9.21 0.82
N ASN A 19 -0.77 -8.50 -0.28
CA ASN A 19 -1.48 -9.06 -1.42
C ASN A 19 -0.55 -9.89 -2.33
N HIS A 20 -1.13 -10.54 -3.34
CA HIS A 20 -0.42 -11.43 -4.25
C HIS A 20 0.80 -10.77 -4.90
N ASP A 21 0.64 -9.56 -5.43
CA ASP A 21 1.72 -8.84 -6.11
C ASP A 21 2.85 -8.43 -5.15
N ALA A 22 2.55 -8.18 -3.86
CA ALA A 22 3.56 -7.92 -2.83
C ALA A 22 4.42 -9.16 -2.55
N LEU A 23 3.83 -10.35 -2.49
CA LEU A 23 4.57 -11.60 -2.33
C LEU A 23 5.40 -11.91 -3.58
N ARG A 24 4.78 -11.74 -4.76
CA ARG A 24 5.42 -12.00 -6.05
C ARG A 24 6.61 -11.09 -6.31
N VAL A 25 6.51 -9.79 -6.02
CA VAL A 25 7.63 -8.86 -6.26
C VAL A 25 8.83 -9.21 -5.39
N VAL A 26 8.59 -9.61 -4.13
CA VAL A 26 9.67 -10.02 -3.22
C VAL A 26 10.32 -11.31 -3.71
N GLN A 27 9.53 -12.31 -4.08
CA GLN A 27 10.05 -13.57 -4.62
C GLN A 27 10.85 -13.36 -5.91
N ARG A 28 10.32 -12.52 -6.81
CA ARG A 28 10.90 -12.29 -8.15
C ARG A 28 12.18 -11.47 -8.11
N GLU A 29 12.18 -10.33 -7.43
CA GLU A 29 13.31 -9.39 -7.45
C GLU A 29 14.39 -9.77 -6.43
N LEU A 30 13.99 -10.26 -5.25
CA LEU A 30 14.92 -10.56 -4.16
C LEU A 30 15.25 -12.04 -4.01
N LYS A 31 14.62 -12.91 -4.82
CA LYS A 31 14.83 -14.37 -4.78
C LYS A 31 14.59 -14.97 -3.39
N LEU A 32 13.66 -14.39 -2.62
CA LEU A 32 13.29 -14.93 -1.31
C LEU A 32 12.29 -16.08 -1.48
N ASP A 33 12.54 -17.17 -0.77
CA ASP A 33 11.64 -18.32 -0.74
C ASP A 33 10.34 -17.97 -0.01
N LEU A 34 9.21 -18.29 -0.66
CA LEU A 34 7.91 -18.16 -0.02
C LEU A 34 7.57 -19.47 0.70
N PRO A 35 7.02 -19.40 1.93
CA PRO A 35 6.55 -20.58 2.67
C PRO A 35 5.29 -21.20 2.05
N ILE A 36 4.74 -20.59 0.99
CA ILE A 36 3.52 -20.98 0.29
C ILE A 36 3.75 -20.90 -1.21
N THR A 37 3.15 -21.82 -1.97
CA THR A 37 3.14 -21.76 -3.43
C THR A 37 2.13 -20.73 -3.89
N LEU A 38 2.59 -19.75 -4.68
CA LEU A 38 1.68 -18.82 -5.34
C LEU A 38 0.98 -19.51 -6.52
N PRO A 39 -0.28 -19.17 -6.82
CA PRO A 39 -0.93 -19.64 -8.04
C PRO A 39 -0.09 -19.29 -9.29
N ASN A 40 0.19 -20.28 -10.14
CA ASN A 40 1.06 -20.17 -11.34
C ASN A 40 0.48 -19.33 -12.49
N ASP A 41 -0.47 -18.44 -12.22
CA ASP A 41 -1.10 -17.64 -13.27
C ASP A 41 -0.49 -16.23 -13.29
N ASP A 42 0.50 -16.07 -14.17
CA ASP A 42 1.16 -14.79 -14.45
C ASP A 42 0.22 -13.79 -15.15
N SER A 43 -0.98 -14.20 -15.57
CA SER A 43 -1.95 -13.27 -16.11
C SER A 43 -2.51 -12.40 -14.98
N LEU A 44 -2.38 -11.08 -15.14
CA LEU A 44 -2.96 -10.09 -14.21
C LEU A 44 -4.50 -10.07 -14.23
N CYS A 45 -5.10 -10.89 -15.08
CA CYS A 45 -6.52 -11.21 -15.14
C CYS A 45 -6.87 -12.50 -14.38
N SER A 46 -5.90 -13.16 -13.73
CA SER A 46 -6.17 -14.37 -12.96
C SER A 46 -7.16 -14.08 -11.83
N LYS A 47 -8.20 -14.92 -11.76
CA LYS A 47 -9.22 -14.85 -10.71
C LYS A 47 -8.70 -15.37 -9.36
N ARG A 48 -7.52 -16.01 -9.31
CA ARG A 48 -6.96 -16.59 -8.08
C ARG A 48 -5.76 -15.80 -7.59
N LYS A 49 -6.01 -14.78 -6.78
CA LYS A 49 -4.97 -14.01 -6.09
C LYS A 49 -4.75 -14.53 -4.68
N ALA A 50 -3.50 -14.74 -4.32
CA ALA A 50 -3.12 -15.08 -2.95
C ALA A 50 -3.14 -13.82 -2.08
N HIS A 51 -3.72 -13.92 -0.89
CA HIS A 51 -3.65 -12.86 0.11
C HIS A 51 -3.06 -13.47 1.38
N ALA A 52 -2.00 -12.87 1.91
CA ALA A 52 -1.31 -13.36 3.09
C ALA A 52 -1.45 -12.37 4.25
N VAL A 53 -1.41 -12.92 5.45
CA VAL A 53 -1.26 -12.16 6.69
C VAL A 53 -0.05 -12.71 7.45
N LEU A 54 0.75 -11.81 8.02
CA LEU A 54 1.82 -12.17 8.93
C LEU A 54 1.38 -11.77 10.34
N VAL A 55 1.33 -12.74 11.24
CA VAL A 55 0.82 -12.57 12.60
C VAL A 55 1.94 -12.91 13.56
N GLU A 56 2.21 -12.01 14.51
CA GLU A 56 3.20 -12.23 15.55
C GLU A 56 2.54 -12.18 16.92
N ALA A 57 2.95 -13.11 17.79
CA ALA A 57 2.59 -13.13 19.19
C ALA A 57 3.86 -13.07 20.05
N SER A 58 3.88 -12.17 21.02
CA SER A 58 4.98 -12.00 21.96
C SER A 58 4.49 -12.21 23.39
N SER A 59 5.26 -12.96 24.18
CA SER A 59 4.95 -13.30 25.57
C SER A 59 6.25 -13.50 26.32
N ILE A 60 6.25 -13.24 27.63
CA ILE A 60 7.37 -13.57 28.53
C ILE A 60 7.61 -15.09 28.54
N ASN A 61 6.54 -15.89 28.39
CA ASN A 61 6.61 -17.33 28.24
C ASN A 61 6.40 -17.70 26.76
N GLU A 62 7.47 -18.10 26.07
CA GLU A 62 7.44 -18.51 24.66
C GLU A 62 6.50 -19.70 24.42
N GLY A 63 6.48 -20.67 25.34
CA GLY A 63 5.60 -21.83 25.27
C GLY A 63 4.12 -21.46 25.33
N TYR A 64 3.77 -20.38 26.04
CA TYR A 64 2.40 -19.84 26.05
C TYR A 64 2.02 -19.21 24.71
N ALA A 65 2.87 -18.34 24.15
CA ALA A 65 2.62 -17.75 22.82
C ALA A 65 2.52 -18.81 21.72
N ALA A 66 3.38 -19.84 21.76
CA ALA A 66 3.31 -20.96 20.81
C ALA A 66 1.99 -21.74 20.91
N LYS A 67 1.50 -22.00 22.13
CA LYS A 67 0.19 -22.64 22.35
C LYS A 67 -0.96 -21.81 21.77
N LEU A 68 -0.98 -20.50 22.02
CA LEU A 68 -2.00 -19.60 21.48
C LEU A 68 -1.94 -19.50 19.95
N MET A 69 -0.74 -19.41 19.36
CA MET A 69 -0.55 -19.38 17.91
C MET A 69 -1.04 -20.67 17.24
N ASN A 70 -0.78 -21.82 17.85
CA ASN A 70 -1.29 -23.11 17.39
C ASN A 70 -2.83 -23.16 17.46
N ALA A 71 -3.43 -22.74 18.57
CA ALA A 71 -4.89 -22.69 18.72
C ALA A 71 -5.54 -21.73 17.71
N PHE A 72 -4.97 -20.53 17.54
CA PHE A 72 -5.40 -19.55 16.54
C PHE A 72 -5.35 -20.13 15.13
N THR A 73 -4.24 -20.77 14.75
CA THR A 73 -4.06 -21.34 13.41
C THR A 73 -5.01 -22.50 13.15
N ALA A 74 -5.21 -23.38 14.14
CA ALA A 74 -6.17 -24.48 14.05
C ALA A 74 -7.60 -23.96 13.84
N LYS A 75 -8.02 -22.96 14.63
CA LYS A 75 -9.34 -22.32 14.47
C LYS A 75 -9.48 -21.60 13.13
N ALA A 76 -8.44 -20.92 12.66
CA ALA A 76 -8.46 -20.23 11.37
C ALA A 76 -8.64 -21.22 10.21
N LYS A 77 -8.00 -22.40 10.27
CA LYS A 77 -8.20 -23.49 9.30
C LYS A 77 -9.61 -24.08 9.40
N ASN A 78 -10.07 -24.40 10.62
CA ASN A 78 -11.39 -25.01 10.84
C ASN A 78 -12.57 -24.10 10.44
N THR A 79 -12.36 -22.79 10.39
CA THR A 79 -13.36 -21.79 9.98
C THR A 79 -13.19 -21.32 8.53
N ASP A 80 -12.36 -22.00 7.75
CA ASP A 80 -12.09 -21.69 6.33
C ASP A 80 -11.61 -20.24 6.09
N LEU A 81 -10.96 -19.64 7.08
CA LEU A 81 -10.36 -18.30 6.97
C LEU A 81 -8.98 -18.34 6.30
N CYS A 82 -8.38 -19.52 6.20
CA CYS A 82 -7.02 -19.71 5.72
C CYS A 82 -6.88 -21.07 5.01
N HIS A 83 -6.48 -21.05 3.73
CA HIS A 83 -6.20 -22.26 2.98
C HIS A 83 -4.90 -22.93 3.43
N THR A 84 -3.85 -22.15 3.67
CA THR A 84 -2.52 -22.66 4.06
C THR A 84 -1.79 -21.67 4.95
N GLY A 85 -0.99 -22.18 5.88
CA GLY A 85 -0.23 -21.37 6.81
C GLY A 85 0.92 -22.14 7.44
N VAL A 86 1.99 -21.43 7.73
CA VAL A 86 3.22 -21.94 8.36
C VAL A 86 3.41 -21.21 9.68
N ILE A 87 3.73 -21.95 10.73
CA ILE A 87 4.13 -21.42 12.04
C ILE A 87 5.65 -21.62 12.15
N SER A 88 6.37 -20.56 12.50
CA SER A 88 7.80 -20.62 12.74
C SER A 88 8.11 -21.45 13.99
N ALA A 89 9.05 -22.39 13.88
CA ALA A 89 9.48 -23.25 14.99
C ALA A 89 10.63 -22.64 15.81
N ASN A 90 11.32 -21.62 15.29
CA ASN A 90 12.45 -20.96 15.95
C ASN A 90 12.65 -19.54 15.39
N LEU A 91 13.51 -18.76 16.06
CA LEU A 91 13.81 -17.36 15.71
C LEU A 91 14.29 -17.21 14.26
N ARG A 92 15.14 -18.12 13.76
CA ARG A 92 15.64 -18.07 12.38
C ARG A 92 14.51 -18.18 11.36
N GLN A 93 13.52 -19.05 11.60
CA GLN A 93 12.33 -19.13 10.75
C GLN A 93 11.46 -17.88 10.89
N THR A 94 11.30 -17.35 12.10
CA THR A 94 10.58 -16.09 12.34
C THR A 94 11.19 -14.94 11.55
N GLU A 95 12.51 -14.80 11.57
CA GLU A 95 13.25 -13.76 10.83
C GLU A 95 13.04 -13.89 9.31
N LYS A 96 13.16 -15.10 8.76
CA LYS A 96 12.90 -15.37 7.34
C LYS A 96 11.47 -14.98 6.91
N LEU A 97 10.47 -15.27 7.74
CA LEU A 97 9.09 -14.86 7.44
C LEU A 97 8.95 -13.33 7.45
N TRP A 98 9.63 -12.65 8.38
CA TRP A 98 9.63 -11.19 8.47
C TRP A 98 10.41 -10.50 7.35
N GLU A 99 11.46 -11.13 6.80
CA GLU A 99 12.19 -10.62 5.64
C GLU A 99 11.25 -10.38 4.46
N LEU A 100 10.26 -11.25 4.25
CA LEU A 100 9.26 -11.08 3.19
C LEU A 100 8.54 -9.73 3.31
N ARG A 101 8.15 -9.35 4.54
CA ARG A 101 7.43 -8.11 4.80
C ARG A 101 8.35 -6.89 4.86
N LYS A 102 9.56 -7.01 5.40
CA LYS A 102 10.52 -5.91 5.53
C LYS A 102 11.00 -5.45 4.15
N ASN A 103 11.22 -6.39 3.23
CA ASN A 103 11.85 -6.10 1.95
C ASN A 103 10.89 -5.78 0.80
N VAL A 104 9.56 -5.68 1.02
CA VAL A 104 8.60 -5.33 -0.04
C VAL A 104 8.97 -4.02 -0.74
N ILE A 105 9.47 -3.03 0.02
CA ILE A 105 9.86 -1.72 -0.50
C ILE A 105 11.06 -1.85 -1.43
N ASP A 106 12.08 -2.58 -0.99
CA ASP A 106 13.33 -2.71 -1.73
C ASP A 106 13.14 -3.59 -2.97
N ALA A 107 12.27 -4.60 -2.88
CA ALA A 107 11.80 -5.34 -4.05
C ALA A 107 11.13 -4.39 -5.07
N CYS A 108 10.25 -3.49 -4.64
CA CYS A 108 9.64 -2.50 -5.54
C CYS A 108 10.67 -1.57 -6.19
N LYS A 109 11.72 -1.14 -5.46
CA LYS A 109 12.78 -0.30 -6.04
C LYS A 109 13.53 -1.02 -7.17
N GLN A 110 13.73 -2.34 -7.07
CA GLN A 110 14.41 -3.13 -8.10
C GLN A 110 13.58 -3.31 -9.37
N THR A 111 12.24 -3.26 -9.27
CA THR A 111 11.37 -3.37 -10.46
C THR A 111 11.44 -2.18 -11.42
N GLY A 112 11.88 -1.02 -10.95
CA GLY A 112 11.86 0.25 -11.69
C GLY A 112 11.03 1.34 -11.01
N PRO A 113 10.62 2.39 -11.77
CA PRO A 113 9.88 3.52 -11.21
C PRO A 113 8.54 3.11 -10.59
N PHE A 114 8.24 3.59 -9.39
CA PHE A 114 6.98 3.27 -8.71
C PHE A 114 6.29 4.52 -8.15
N TYR A 115 4.98 4.37 -7.94
CA TYR A 115 4.10 5.36 -7.33
C TYR A 115 3.52 4.80 -6.04
N LYS A 116 3.54 5.56 -4.97
CA LYS A 116 3.17 5.09 -3.64
C LYS A 116 2.05 5.96 -3.09
N PHE A 117 1.04 5.32 -2.50
CA PHE A 117 -0.07 5.96 -1.82
C PHE A 117 -0.19 5.47 -0.37
N ASP A 118 0.12 6.32 0.60
CA ASP A 118 -0.06 6.00 2.01
C ASP A 118 -1.48 6.37 2.44
N LEU A 119 -2.28 5.38 2.84
CA LEU A 119 -3.69 5.56 3.18
C LEU A 119 -3.95 5.29 4.66
N GLN A 120 -4.99 5.92 5.20
CA GLN A 120 -5.55 5.52 6.49
C GLN A 120 -6.95 4.94 6.31
N VAL A 121 -7.03 3.61 6.33
CA VAL A 121 -8.27 2.90 6.01
C VAL A 121 -8.62 1.96 7.17
N PRO A 122 -9.86 1.94 7.67
CA PRO A 122 -10.31 0.93 8.63
C PRO A 122 -10.13 -0.51 8.12
N ALA A 123 -9.77 -1.46 9.01
CA ALA A 123 -9.59 -2.88 8.65
C ALA A 123 -10.78 -3.47 7.89
N LYS A 124 -12.01 -3.09 8.26
CA LYS A 124 -13.26 -3.58 7.66
C LYS A 124 -13.42 -3.20 6.17
N GLN A 125 -12.83 -2.08 5.73
CA GLN A 125 -12.99 -1.56 4.37
C GLN A 125 -11.82 -1.91 3.44
N LEU A 126 -10.73 -2.47 3.97
CA LEU A 126 -9.60 -2.88 3.13
C LEU A 126 -9.99 -3.89 2.04
N PRO A 127 -10.80 -4.93 2.30
CA PRO A 127 -11.17 -5.88 1.25
C PRO A 127 -11.92 -5.23 0.08
N GLU A 128 -12.78 -4.25 0.37
CA GLU A 128 -13.51 -3.51 -0.67
C GLU A 128 -12.55 -2.66 -1.51
N LEU A 129 -11.65 -1.94 -0.86
CA LEU A 129 -10.65 -1.11 -1.52
C LEU A 129 -9.69 -1.93 -2.40
N VAL A 130 -9.23 -3.08 -1.91
CA VAL A 130 -8.39 -4.00 -2.69
C VAL A 130 -9.13 -4.46 -3.96
N ARG A 131 -10.39 -4.89 -3.84
CA ARG A 131 -11.19 -5.30 -5.01
C ARG A 131 -11.41 -4.16 -6.01
N LEU A 132 -11.68 -2.94 -5.52
CA LEU A 132 -11.82 -1.75 -6.36
C LEU A 132 -10.55 -1.50 -7.18
N LEU A 133 -9.39 -1.45 -6.49
CA LEU A 133 -8.10 -1.20 -7.13
C LEU A 133 -7.71 -2.30 -8.12
N GLU A 134 -7.98 -3.56 -7.77
CA GLU A 134 -7.75 -4.68 -8.67
C GLU A 134 -8.62 -4.59 -9.92
N SER A 135 -9.92 -4.25 -9.78
CA SER A 135 -10.83 -4.07 -10.91
C SER A 135 -10.38 -2.95 -11.86
N ILE A 136 -9.96 -1.81 -11.32
CA ILE A 136 -9.44 -0.68 -12.10
C ILE A 136 -8.17 -1.11 -12.83
N CYS A 137 -7.22 -1.70 -12.12
CA CYS A 137 -5.95 -2.15 -12.69
C CYS A 137 -6.12 -3.23 -13.76
N SER A 138 -7.12 -4.11 -13.65
CA SER A 138 -7.46 -5.07 -14.70
C SER A 138 -8.11 -4.39 -15.92
N GLY A 139 -8.98 -3.38 -15.71
CA GLY A 139 -9.62 -2.61 -16.79
C GLY A 139 -8.66 -1.75 -17.61
N GLU A 140 -7.65 -1.16 -16.97
CA GLU A 140 -6.54 -0.45 -17.63
C GLU A 140 -5.64 -1.38 -18.49
N ARG A 141 -5.74 -2.70 -18.29
CA ARG A 141 -4.93 -3.70 -19.01
C ARG A 141 -5.69 -4.38 -20.16
N ALA A 142 -7.02 -4.35 -20.16
CA ALA A 142 -7.87 -5.15 -21.07
C ALA A 142 -8.72 -4.33 -22.07
N SER A 143 -8.74 -3.00 -22.02
CA SER A 143 -9.70 -2.21 -22.80
C SER A 143 -9.34 -2.07 -24.29
N ARG A 144 -9.85 -2.99 -25.12
CA ARG A 144 -10.12 -2.81 -26.57
C ARG A 144 -11.63 -2.57 -26.82
N ASN A 145 -12.31 -1.76 -26.01
CA ASN A 145 -13.75 -1.51 -26.22
C ASN A 145 -13.97 -0.18 -26.96
N PRO A 146 -14.28 -0.19 -28.28
CA PRO A 146 -14.37 1.02 -29.12
C PRO A 146 -15.58 1.90 -28.81
N SER A 147 -16.53 1.43 -27.99
CA SER A 147 -17.79 2.13 -27.67
C SER A 147 -17.68 3.11 -26.49
N ILE A 148 -16.57 3.12 -25.75
CA ILE A 148 -16.32 4.10 -24.69
C ILE A 148 -15.39 5.18 -25.26
N ARG A 149 -15.95 6.32 -25.70
CA ARG A 149 -15.16 7.51 -26.07
C ARG A 149 -14.39 8.00 -24.85
N ARG A 150 -13.10 7.67 -24.78
CA ARG A 150 -12.13 8.35 -23.91
C ARG A 150 -11.50 9.50 -24.70
N LEU A 151 -11.06 10.54 -24.00
CA LEU A 151 -10.21 11.61 -24.57
C LEU A 151 -9.06 10.96 -25.36
N PRO A 152 -8.61 11.54 -26.49
CA PRO A 152 -7.70 10.88 -27.41
C PRO A 152 -6.42 10.44 -26.68
N ASP A 153 -6.26 9.11 -26.56
CA ASP A 153 -5.12 8.47 -25.92
C ASP A 153 -3.91 8.63 -26.85
N SER A 154 -2.95 9.49 -26.46
CA SER A 154 -1.67 9.61 -27.15
C SER A 154 -0.87 8.30 -27.05
N ASP A 155 -0.26 7.91 -28.17
CA ASP A 155 0.34 6.61 -28.55
C ASP A 155 1.47 5.99 -27.67
N ASN A 156 1.57 6.31 -26.38
CA ASN A 156 2.53 5.67 -25.46
C ASN A 156 1.80 5.07 -24.24
N MET A 157 1.17 3.91 -24.44
CA MET A 157 0.42 3.16 -23.42
C MET A 157 1.32 2.64 -22.29
N THR A 158 1.55 3.46 -21.28
CA THR A 158 2.18 3.10 -20.01
C THR A 158 1.25 2.20 -19.20
N ARG A 159 1.50 0.88 -19.20
CA ARG A 159 0.69 -0.10 -18.46
C ARG A 159 1.20 -0.31 -17.03
N LEU A 160 0.28 -0.46 -16.07
CA LEU A 160 0.64 -0.90 -14.71
C LEU A 160 1.14 -2.35 -14.76
N ARG A 161 2.22 -2.66 -14.04
CA ARG A 161 2.78 -4.02 -13.98
C ARG A 161 2.36 -4.73 -12.71
N ASP A 162 2.65 -4.15 -11.54
CA ASP A 162 2.30 -4.74 -10.25
C ASP A 162 1.48 -3.74 -9.40
N LEU A 163 0.42 -4.23 -8.75
CA LEU A 163 -0.39 -3.52 -7.77
C LEU A 163 -0.02 -4.04 -6.37
N VAL A 164 0.94 -3.41 -5.70
CA VAL A 164 1.55 -3.92 -4.46
C VAL A 164 0.86 -3.33 -3.22
N ILE A 165 -0.01 -4.10 -2.57
CA ILE A 165 -0.78 -3.64 -1.41
C ILE A 165 -0.31 -4.36 -0.15
N PHE A 166 0.16 -3.62 0.85
CA PHE A 166 0.61 -4.19 2.11
C PHE A 166 0.49 -3.23 3.30
N GLY A 167 0.63 -3.76 4.52
CA GLY A 167 0.78 -2.93 5.72
C GLY A 167 0.02 -3.47 6.91
N GLN A 168 0.07 -2.70 7.99
CA GLN A 168 -0.42 -3.11 9.30
C GLN A 168 -1.94 -3.02 9.37
N LEU A 169 -2.63 -4.12 9.71
CA LEU A 169 -4.08 -4.14 9.88
C LEU A 169 -4.53 -3.80 11.30
N SER A 170 -3.64 -3.96 12.28
CA SER A 170 -3.90 -3.58 13.68
C SER A 170 -3.86 -2.06 13.90
N SER A 171 -3.20 -1.31 13.00
CA SER A 171 -3.12 0.15 13.01
C SER A 171 -4.05 0.78 11.97
N VAL A 172 -4.35 2.07 12.13
CA VAL A 172 -5.18 2.86 11.21
C VAL A 172 -4.46 3.13 9.88
N ARG A 173 -3.12 3.04 9.84
CA ARG A 173 -2.29 3.30 8.66
C ARG A 173 -2.03 2.06 7.82
N LYS A 174 -2.25 2.17 6.49
CA LYS A 174 -2.00 1.13 5.50
C LYS A 174 -1.34 1.72 4.27
N ALA A 175 -0.23 1.13 3.82
CA ALA A 175 0.51 1.64 2.67
C ALA A 175 0.06 0.92 1.39
N ILE A 176 -0.69 1.59 0.53
CA ILE A 176 -1.04 1.05 -0.78
C ILE A 176 0.01 1.50 -1.80
N ARG A 177 0.75 0.57 -2.41
CA ARG A 177 1.79 0.92 -3.37
C ARG A 177 1.41 0.42 -4.77
N PHE A 178 1.79 1.20 -5.77
CA PHE A 178 1.53 0.89 -7.17
C PHE A 178 2.86 0.90 -7.89
N THR A 179 3.26 -0.24 -8.40
CA THR A 179 4.48 -0.33 -9.17
C THR A 179 4.11 -0.24 -10.65
N HIS A 180 4.45 0.89 -11.26
CA HIS A 180 4.34 1.06 -12.69
C HIS A 180 5.56 0.43 -13.37
N CYS A 181 5.40 -0.25 -14.50
CA CYS A 181 6.54 -0.63 -15.35
C CYS A 181 6.16 -0.34 -16.79
N GLY A 182 6.48 0.87 -17.24
CA GLY A 182 6.41 1.25 -18.63
C GLY A 182 7.84 1.45 -19.15
N LEU A 183 8.30 0.46 -19.91
CA LEU A 183 9.52 0.41 -20.76
C LEU A 183 10.86 0.78 -20.10
N LYS A 184 11.91 0.02 -20.45
CA LYS A 184 13.31 0.40 -20.17
C LYS A 184 13.51 1.83 -20.64
N ALA A 185 13.80 2.74 -19.71
CA ALA A 185 14.24 4.09 -20.00
C ALA A 185 15.64 4.03 -20.63
N SER A 186 15.75 3.59 -21.88
CA SER A 186 16.99 3.71 -22.65
C SER A 186 17.05 5.01 -23.44
N SER A 187 16.06 5.91 -23.33
CA SER A 187 16.04 7.18 -24.07
C SER A 187 14.92 8.13 -23.61
N MET A 188 14.90 8.61 -22.35
CA MET A 188 14.01 9.73 -22.01
C MET A 188 14.66 10.73 -21.05
N ASP A 189 14.61 12.00 -21.48
CA ASP A 189 15.25 13.16 -20.88
C ASP A 189 14.82 13.42 -19.43
N SER A 190 15.78 13.83 -18.63
CA SER A 190 15.78 13.88 -17.17
C SER A 190 14.90 14.99 -16.56
N ARG A 191 14.27 15.86 -17.37
CA ARG A 191 13.73 17.15 -16.88
C ARG A 191 12.21 17.28 -16.76
N GLN A 192 11.40 16.37 -17.31
CA GLN A 192 9.93 16.41 -17.13
C GLN A 192 9.33 15.00 -17.27
N ARG A 193 9.36 14.21 -16.21
CA ARG A 193 8.66 12.92 -16.23
C ARG A 193 7.18 13.11 -15.93
N ILE A 194 6.36 13.23 -16.96
CA ILE A 194 4.89 13.27 -16.88
C ILE A 194 4.37 12.11 -16.01
N ILE A 195 3.41 12.38 -15.10
CA ILE A 195 2.75 11.32 -14.32
C ILE A 195 1.82 10.55 -15.27
N PRO A 196 1.93 9.20 -15.36
CA PRO A 196 1.06 8.41 -16.22
C PRO A 196 -0.42 8.66 -15.91
N THR A 197 -1.24 8.74 -16.95
CA THR A 197 -2.69 8.98 -16.85
C THR A 197 -3.39 7.95 -15.95
N CYS A 198 -2.94 6.69 -15.98
CA CYS A 198 -3.45 5.63 -15.10
C CYS A 198 -3.20 5.93 -13.60
N VAL A 199 -2.09 6.57 -13.25
CA VAL A 199 -1.76 6.96 -11.87
C VAL A 199 -2.63 8.13 -11.42
N VAL A 200 -2.78 9.15 -12.26
CA VAL A 200 -3.69 10.30 -11.98
C VAL A 200 -5.13 9.82 -11.78
N ARG A 201 -5.58 8.86 -12.59
CA ARG A 201 -6.92 8.27 -12.44
C ARG A 201 -7.07 7.51 -11.13
N ILE A 202 -6.09 6.70 -10.75
CA ILE A 202 -6.08 5.98 -9.45
C ILE A 202 -6.10 6.97 -8.29
N GLU A 203 -5.30 8.03 -8.34
CA GLU A 203 -5.28 9.09 -7.34
C GLU A 203 -6.66 9.73 -7.18
N SER A 204 -7.31 10.11 -8.29
CA SER A 204 -8.67 10.67 -8.27
C SER A 204 -9.70 9.71 -7.69
N ILE A 205 -9.61 8.42 -8.02
CA ILE A 205 -10.52 7.40 -7.48
C ILE A 205 -10.28 7.18 -5.98
N LEU A 206 -9.02 7.11 -5.54
CA LEU A 206 -8.67 6.99 -4.12
C LEU A 206 -9.17 8.20 -3.33
N ALA A 207 -8.96 9.41 -3.84
CA ALA A 207 -9.44 10.64 -3.21
C ALA A 207 -10.97 10.63 -3.07
N LYS A 208 -11.71 10.29 -4.13
CA LYS A 208 -13.17 10.15 -4.08
C LYS A 208 -13.62 9.06 -3.14
N TRP A 209 -12.99 7.89 -3.17
CA TRP A 209 -13.34 6.76 -2.30
C TRP A 209 -13.14 7.11 -0.82
N LEU A 210 -12.05 7.80 -0.48
CA LEU A 210 -11.80 8.29 0.87
C LEU A 210 -12.80 9.38 1.28
N ALA A 211 -13.24 10.25 0.37
CA ALA A 211 -14.24 11.29 0.64
C ALA A 211 -15.66 10.72 0.82
N MET A 212 -16.03 9.67 0.07
CA MET A 212 -17.32 8.99 0.19
C MET A 212 -17.40 8.10 1.44
N GLY A 213 -16.27 7.52 1.85
CA GLY A 213 -16.18 6.64 2.99
C GLY A 213 -16.26 7.41 4.31
N ARG A 214 -16.91 6.83 5.33
CA ARG A 214 -16.75 7.22 6.75
C ARG A 214 -15.35 6.82 7.28
N CYS A 215 -14.30 7.04 6.49
CA CYS A 215 -12.94 6.55 6.66
C CYS A 215 -11.99 7.71 6.99
N GLY A 216 -10.79 7.39 7.47
CA GLY A 216 -9.76 8.39 7.73
C GLY A 216 -9.45 9.24 6.50
N LYS A 217 -9.34 10.55 6.69
CA LYS A 217 -9.18 11.55 5.64
C LYS A 217 -7.72 11.76 5.22
N PHE A 218 -6.93 10.69 5.14
CA PHE A 218 -5.50 10.77 4.86
C PHE A 218 -5.12 9.98 3.60
N LEU A 219 -4.54 10.68 2.65
CA LEU A 219 -3.97 10.17 1.41
C LEU A 219 -2.61 10.86 1.20
N GLY A 220 -1.53 10.13 1.39
CA GLY A 220 -0.18 10.59 1.05
C GLY A 220 0.23 10.02 -0.31
N PHE A 221 0.79 10.83 -1.19
CA PHE A 221 1.38 10.36 -2.46
C PHE A 221 2.89 10.50 -2.42
N CYS A 222 3.62 9.59 -3.07
CA CYS A 222 5.07 9.63 -3.22
C CYS A 222 5.46 9.00 -4.56
N ARG A 223 6.54 9.52 -5.18
CA ARG A 223 7.10 9.00 -6.42
C ARG A 223 8.54 8.56 -6.20
N ASN A 224 8.94 7.47 -6.87
CA ASN A 224 10.35 7.13 -7.02
C ASN A 224 10.70 7.07 -8.52
N SER A 225 11.77 7.78 -8.89
CA SER A 225 12.40 7.69 -10.20
C SER A 225 13.90 7.45 -10.01
N GLU A 226 14.40 6.28 -10.45
CA GLU A 226 15.83 5.94 -10.47
C GLU A 226 16.56 6.13 -9.12
N GLY A 227 15.97 5.62 -8.04
CA GLY A 227 16.63 5.63 -6.73
C GLY A 227 16.58 6.98 -6.00
N THR A 228 16.07 8.03 -6.63
CA THR A 228 15.78 9.29 -5.96
C THR A 228 14.33 9.29 -5.53
N GLU A 229 14.07 9.06 -4.23
CA GLU A 229 12.75 9.30 -3.64
C GLU A 229 12.51 10.82 -3.59
N THR A 230 11.89 11.33 -4.65
CA THR A 230 11.22 12.63 -4.53
C THR A 230 9.96 12.39 -3.74
N ARG A 231 10.04 12.65 -2.43
CA ARG A 231 8.85 12.81 -1.57
C ARG A 231 8.12 14.06 -2.03
N GLY A 232 7.45 13.96 -3.17
CA GLY A 232 6.41 14.90 -3.55
C GLY A 232 5.28 14.65 -2.58
N ILE A 233 5.19 15.45 -1.51
CA ILE A 233 3.92 15.67 -0.84
C ILE A 233 3.04 16.34 -1.91
N HIS A 234 2.45 15.55 -2.80
CA HIS A 234 1.31 16.03 -3.56
C HIS A 234 0.17 16.12 -2.55
N ARG A 235 0.12 17.29 -1.91
CA ARG A 235 -1.07 18.13 -1.88
C ARG A 235 -2.39 17.39 -1.62
N LEU A 236 -2.50 16.81 -0.44
CA LEU A 236 -3.77 16.52 0.23
C LEU A 236 -3.79 17.02 1.69
N ASP A 237 -2.65 17.46 2.21
CA ASP A 237 -2.57 18.29 3.42
C ASP A 237 -2.88 19.77 3.13
N ILE A 238 -2.85 20.18 1.86
CA ILE A 238 -3.59 21.36 1.42
C ILE A 238 -4.96 20.84 1.04
N ASP A 239 -5.95 21.44 1.68
CA ASP A 239 -7.38 21.17 1.64
C ASP A 239 -8.05 21.21 0.25
N GLU A 240 -7.36 20.84 -0.85
CA GLU A 240 -7.93 20.73 -2.21
C GLU A 240 -9.17 19.84 -2.27
N TYR A 241 -9.40 19.01 -1.23
CA TYR A 241 -10.56 18.12 -1.10
C TYR A 241 -11.38 18.33 0.19
N GLY A 242 -11.17 19.38 1.00
CA GLY A 242 -12.02 19.64 2.18
C GLY A 242 -11.82 18.65 3.34
N LEU A 243 -10.63 18.07 3.49
CA LEU A 243 -10.41 16.93 4.38
C LEU A 243 -10.10 17.36 5.83
N GLN A 244 -9.40 18.46 6.08
CA GLN A 244 -9.18 18.93 7.46
C GLN A 244 -10.33 19.84 7.93
N SER A 245 -10.60 19.88 9.24
CA SER A 245 -11.52 20.88 9.79
C SER A 245 -10.85 22.26 9.80
N ASN A 246 -11.61 23.31 9.48
CA ASN A 246 -11.11 24.68 9.42
C ASN A 246 -10.38 25.10 10.70
N ALA A 247 -10.92 24.75 11.88
CA ALA A 247 -10.32 25.09 13.16
C ALA A 247 -8.95 24.43 13.42
N ALA A 248 -8.77 23.17 13.04
CA ALA A 248 -7.48 22.48 13.22
C ALA A 248 -6.41 23.08 12.29
N ARG A 249 -6.81 23.45 11.08
CA ARG A 249 -5.95 24.13 10.11
C ARG A 249 -5.54 25.52 10.58
N GLU A 250 -6.47 26.32 11.10
CA GLU A 250 -6.19 27.65 11.66
C GLU A 250 -5.16 27.59 12.80
N LEU A 251 -5.32 26.62 13.72
CA LEU A 251 -4.36 26.42 14.81
C LEU A 251 -2.96 26.06 14.29
N GLN A 252 -2.86 25.17 13.31
CA GLN A 252 -1.57 24.80 12.71
C GLN A 252 -0.89 25.99 12.03
N LEU A 253 -1.65 26.82 11.31
CA LEU A 253 -1.14 28.05 10.69
C LEU A 253 -0.68 29.07 11.74
N ALA A 254 -1.44 29.24 12.83
CA ALA A 254 -1.07 30.11 13.94
C ALA A 254 0.24 29.64 14.60
N LEU A 255 0.38 28.34 14.87
CA LEU A 255 1.62 27.75 15.41
C LEU A 255 2.80 27.95 14.45
N LYS A 256 2.61 27.71 13.15
CA LYS A 256 3.66 27.91 12.14
C LYS A 256 4.10 29.37 12.07
N LYS A 257 3.14 30.32 12.10
CA LYS A 257 3.44 31.76 12.08
C LYS A 257 4.17 32.22 13.34
N ALA A 258 3.83 31.65 14.50
CA ALA A 258 4.51 31.96 15.76
C ALA A 258 5.96 31.44 15.79
N TRP A 259 6.20 30.22 15.30
CA TRP A 259 7.52 29.57 15.37
C TRP A 259 8.43 29.85 14.17
N ASP A 260 7.88 30.20 13.02
CA ASP A 260 8.62 30.51 11.80
C ASP A 260 8.00 31.71 11.07
N PRO A 261 8.07 32.90 11.67
CA PRO A 261 7.43 34.10 11.11
C PRO A 261 8.01 34.50 9.74
N LYS A 262 9.25 34.08 9.44
CA LYS A 262 9.92 34.34 8.16
C LYS A 262 9.72 33.21 7.13
N GLY A 263 9.08 32.10 7.51
CA GLY A 263 8.83 30.97 6.62
C GLY A 263 10.08 30.26 6.11
N ILE A 264 11.22 30.37 6.82
CA ILE A 264 12.50 29.82 6.36
C ILE A 264 12.62 28.32 6.62
N MET A 265 11.85 27.79 7.58
CA MET A 265 11.87 26.36 7.90
C MET A 265 10.99 25.61 6.93
N ASN A 266 11.65 25.00 5.94
CA ASN A 266 11.06 24.05 5.01
C ASN A 266 9.89 24.63 4.21
N PRO A 267 10.12 25.74 3.46
CA PRO A 267 9.07 26.39 2.69
C PRO A 267 8.50 25.44 1.63
N TYR A 268 7.23 25.67 1.25
CA TYR A 268 6.51 24.95 0.18
C TYR A 268 6.15 23.46 0.43
N LYS A 269 6.38 22.89 1.62
CA LYS A 269 6.06 21.48 1.90
C LYS A 269 4.69 21.21 2.53
N THR A 270 4.34 21.87 3.64
CA THR A 270 3.14 21.51 4.44
C THR A 270 1.97 22.46 4.29
N TRP A 271 2.22 23.77 4.18
CA TRP A 271 1.18 24.77 4.04
C TRP A 271 1.54 25.77 2.94
N PRO A 272 0.59 26.19 2.09
CA PRO A 272 0.83 27.29 1.16
C PRO A 272 1.03 28.55 1.99
N PHE A 273 2.16 29.23 1.80
CA PHE A 273 2.57 30.42 2.56
C PHE A 273 1.81 31.70 2.18
N ILE A 274 0.65 31.59 1.53
CA ILE A 274 -0.05 32.75 0.99
C ILE A 274 -1.53 32.62 1.35
N SER A 275 -1.90 33.26 2.46
CA SER A 275 -3.21 33.92 2.53
C SER A 275 -3.09 35.22 1.72
N ASN A 276 -4.09 35.47 0.87
CA ASN A 276 -4.29 36.69 0.08
C ASN A 276 -3.71 37.96 0.69
#